data_AF-A0A0D2BG21-F1
#
_entry.id   AF-A0A0D2BG21-F1
#
_cell.length_a   1.000
_cell.length_b   1.000
_cell.length_c   1.000
_cell.angle_alpha   90.00
_cell.angle_beta   90.00
_cell.angle_gamma   90.00
#
_symmetry.space_group_name_H-M   'P 1'
#
loop_
_entity.id
_entity.type
_entity.pdbx_description
1 polymer ?
#
loop_
_entity_poly.entity_id
_entity_poly.type
_entity_poly.pdbx_seq_one_letter_code
_entity_poly.pdbx_strand_id
1 'polypeptide(L)'
;MDHALEDAIQSATEARVKSVLLKICQESSACRDAVSKELLLVTATTAGTQDEKSKKRVRQAYETCAHCEEEYRVVENDLLDGLCQYHPGSRDCDWDHDKFADFEPWRDGDPEDFEDDPDFADAFKWDCCGGNGAADGCVVTKHQPDETKRIKLGRV
;
A
#
# COMPACT_ATOMS: atom_id res chain seq x y z
N MET A 1 -7.03 29.70 9.91
CA MET A 1 -8.01 28.65 9.61
C MET A 1 -8.14 27.81 10.86
N ASP A 2 -9.29 27.19 11.11
CA ASP A 2 -9.57 26.52 12.39
C ASP A 2 -8.84 25.17 12.42
N HIS A 3 -7.55 25.18 12.77
CA HIS A 3 -6.70 23.99 12.83
C HIS A 3 -7.16 22.99 13.90
N ALA A 4 -8.00 23.41 14.86
CA ALA A 4 -8.51 22.52 15.90
C ALA A 4 -9.28 21.32 15.34
N LEU A 5 -10.00 21.48 14.22
CA LEU A 5 -10.67 20.37 13.56
C LEU A 5 -9.67 19.46 12.83
N GLU A 6 -8.69 20.03 12.14
CA GLU A 6 -7.63 19.28 11.43
C GLU A 6 -6.81 18.44 12.42
N ASP A 7 -6.39 19.05 13.53
CA ASP A 7 -5.66 18.40 14.62
C ASP A 7 -6.48 17.27 15.27
N ALA A 8 -7.78 17.50 15.47
CA ALA A 8 -8.69 16.49 16.01
C ALA A 8 -8.88 15.29 15.05
N ILE A 9 -8.84 15.53 13.73
CA ILE A 9 -8.91 14.46 12.72
C ILE A 9 -7.60 13.67 12.70
N GLN A 10 -6.45 14.36 12.68
CA GLN A 10 -5.13 13.72 12.63
C GLN A 10 -4.80 12.91 13.89
N SER A 11 -5.27 13.34 15.06
CA SER A 11 -5.07 12.61 16.33
C SER A 11 -6.12 11.53 16.59
N ALA A 12 -7.20 11.47 15.81
CA ALA A 12 -8.24 10.46 15.98
C ALA A 12 -7.75 9.08 15.49
N THR A 13 -8.21 8.03 16.16
CA THR A 13 -7.95 6.66 15.71
C THR A 13 -8.67 6.37 14.39
N GLU A 14 -8.13 5.47 13.58
CA GLU A 14 -8.73 5.05 12.31
C GLU A 14 -10.20 4.60 12.48
N ALA A 15 -10.49 3.83 13.53
CA ALA A 15 -11.84 3.38 13.86
C ALA A 15 -12.80 4.57 14.12
N ARG A 16 -12.31 5.62 14.79
CA ARG A 16 -13.09 6.84 15.05
C ARG A 16 -13.36 7.60 13.75
N VAL A 17 -12.34 7.80 12.92
CA VAL A 17 -12.46 8.50 11.63
C VAL A 17 -13.46 7.80 10.72
N LYS A 18 -13.33 6.47 10.54
CA LYS A 18 -14.28 5.66 9.76
C LYS A 18 -15.71 5.80 10.27
N SER A 19 -15.91 5.72 11.59
CA SER A 19 -17.25 5.83 12.21
C SER A 19 -17.88 7.21 11.96
N VAL A 20 -17.11 8.28 12.12
CA VAL A 20 -17.58 9.65 11.88
C VAL A 20 -17.89 9.88 10.40
N LEU A 21 -17.02 9.43 9.49
CA LEU A 21 -17.22 9.56 8.05
C LEU A 21 -18.49 8.83 7.58
N LEU A 22 -18.72 7.61 8.08
CA LEU A 22 -19.93 6.83 7.80
C LEU A 22 -21.18 7.56 8.28
N LYS A 23 -21.15 8.11 9.51
CA LYS A 23 -22.25 8.90 10.06
C LYS A 23 -22.57 10.13 9.19
N ILE A 24 -21.56 10.89 8.78
CA ILE A 24 -21.72 12.07 7.91
C ILE A 24 -22.32 11.66 6.55
N CYS A 25 -21.90 10.53 5.98
CA CYS A 25 -22.46 10.01 4.72
C CYS A 25 -23.91 9.55 4.86
N GLN A 26 -24.34 9.11 6.05
CA GLN A 26 -25.74 8.76 6.31
C GLN A 26 -26.62 10.01 6.38
N GLU A 27 -26.13 11.07 7.00
CA GLU A 27 -26.87 12.32 7.24
C GLU A 27 -26.91 13.25 6.02
N SER A 28 -25.88 13.24 5.16
CA SER A 28 -25.76 14.15 4.02
C SER A 28 -25.50 13.40 2.71
N SER A 29 -26.41 13.55 1.75
CA SER A 29 -26.24 13.02 0.39
C SER A 29 -25.07 13.69 -0.34
N ALA A 30 -24.87 15.00 -0.15
CA ALA A 30 -23.74 15.71 -0.75
C ALA A 30 -22.39 15.17 -0.26
N CYS A 31 -22.28 14.88 1.05
CA CYS A 31 -21.07 14.25 1.61
C CYS A 31 -20.89 12.83 1.09
N ARG A 32 -21.97 12.05 0.99
CA ARG A 32 -21.94 10.70 0.41
C ARG A 32 -21.44 10.71 -1.03
N ASP A 33 -21.91 11.64 -1.85
CA ASP A 33 -21.49 11.77 -3.25
C ASP A 33 -20.02 12.20 -3.35
N ALA A 34 -19.57 13.10 -2.49
CA ALA A 34 -18.16 13.51 -2.43
C ALA A 34 -17.24 12.35 -2.04
N VAL A 35 -17.56 11.64 -0.95
CA VAL A 35 -16.80 10.48 -0.48
C VAL A 35 -16.81 9.35 -1.51
N SER A 36 -17.95 9.13 -2.19
CA SER A 36 -18.05 8.13 -3.25
C SER A 36 -17.12 8.44 -4.43
N LYS A 37 -16.94 9.71 -4.80
CA LYS A 37 -16.02 10.11 -5.88
C LYS A 37 -14.55 9.86 -5.52
N GLU A 38 -14.21 10.00 -4.25
CA GLU A 38 -12.83 9.78 -3.78
C GLU A 38 -12.52 8.29 -3.58
N LEU A 39 -13.42 7.53 -2.96
CA LEU A 39 -13.15 6.14 -2.54
C LEU A 39 -13.61 5.07 -3.53
N LEU A 40 -14.45 5.43 -4.52
CA LEU A 40 -14.97 4.47 -5.49
C LEU A 40 -14.58 4.85 -6.91
N LEU A 41 -14.26 3.83 -7.69
CA LEU A 41 -14.13 3.92 -9.14
C LEU A 41 -15.34 3.29 -9.78
N VAL A 42 -16.06 4.11 -10.55
CA VAL A 42 -17.19 3.67 -11.35
C VAL A 42 -16.69 3.50 -12.78
N THR A 43 -16.55 2.26 -13.22
CA THR A 43 -16.16 1.94 -14.59
C THR A 43 -17.39 1.52 -15.40
N ALA A 44 -17.52 2.08 -16.60
CA ALA A 44 -18.51 1.63 -17.57
C ALA A 44 -17.97 0.36 -18.25
N THR A 45 -18.67 -0.76 -18.11
CA THR A 45 -18.27 -2.01 -18.76
C THR A 45 -18.59 -1.91 -20.26
N THR A 46 -17.62 -1.55 -21.09
CA THR A 46 -17.76 -1.67 -22.56
C THR A 46 -17.42 -3.10 -22.99
N ALA A 47 -18.29 -4.05 -22.67
CA ALA A 47 -18.24 -5.37 -23.28
C ALA A 47 -19.18 -5.35 -24.50
N GLY A 48 -18.58 -5.48 -25.69
CA GLY A 48 -19.28 -5.41 -26.96
C GLY A 48 -20.33 -6.51 -27.11
N THR A 49 -21.59 -6.13 -26.95
CA THR A 49 -22.76 -6.59 -27.71
C THR A 49 -23.87 -5.59 -27.40
N GLN A 50 -24.62 -5.18 -28.43
CA GLN A 50 -25.72 -4.23 -28.32
C GLN A 50 -26.84 -4.84 -27.45
N ASP A 51 -26.78 -4.65 -26.14
CA ASP A 51 -27.88 -4.96 -25.24
C ASP A 51 -27.99 -3.87 -24.16
N GLU A 52 -29.16 -3.25 -24.13
CA GLU A 52 -29.56 -2.07 -23.35
C GLU A 52 -29.63 -2.39 -21.84
N LYS A 53 -28.46 -2.46 -21.18
CA LYS A 53 -28.22 -2.16 -19.75
C LYS A 53 -26.74 -2.41 -19.42
N SER A 54 -25.87 -1.48 -19.80
CA SER A 54 -24.48 -1.47 -19.35
C SER A 54 -24.43 -1.37 -17.82
N LYS A 55 -24.22 -2.49 -17.14
CA LYS A 55 -24.05 -2.52 -15.67
C LYS A 55 -22.75 -1.81 -15.31
N LYS A 56 -22.85 -0.78 -14.48
CA LYS A 56 -21.68 -0.05 -13.97
C LYS A 56 -20.99 -0.96 -12.96
N ARG A 57 -19.69 -1.18 -13.13
CA ARG A 57 -18.89 -1.90 -12.15
C ARG A 57 -18.29 -0.88 -11.20
N VAL A 58 -18.61 -1.02 -9.92
CA VAL A 58 -18.03 -0.22 -8.85
C VAL A 58 -16.90 -1.02 -8.23
N ARG A 59 -15.70 -0.44 -8.20
CA ARG A 59 -14.51 -0.98 -7.53
C ARG A 59 -13.97 0.06 -6.54
N GLN A 60 -13.11 -0.38 -5.61
CA GLN A 60 -12.41 0.55 -4.71
C GLN A 60 -11.45 1.41 -5.53
N ALA A 61 -11.30 2.68 -5.14
CA ALA A 61 -10.35 3.59 -5.80
C ALA A 61 -8.91 3.33 -5.42
N TYR A 62 -8.72 2.79 -4.22
CA TYR A 62 -7.43 2.42 -3.65
C TYR A 62 -7.46 0.93 -3.30
N GLU A 63 -6.38 0.22 -3.61
CA GLU A 63 -6.15 -1.18 -3.25
C GLU A 63 -4.73 -1.27 -2.65
N THR A 64 -4.45 -2.31 -1.87
CA THR A 64 -3.10 -2.56 -1.31
C THR A 64 -2.36 -3.57 -2.18
N CYS A 65 -1.09 -3.31 -2.47
CA CYS A 65 -0.26 -4.22 -3.27
C CYS A 65 0.12 -5.46 -2.46
N ALA A 66 0.11 -6.63 -3.09
CA ALA A 66 0.55 -7.89 -2.47
C ALA A 66 2.08 -8.02 -2.37
N HIS A 67 2.83 -7.20 -3.12
CA HIS A 67 4.29 -7.30 -3.20
C HIS A 67 5.02 -6.22 -2.40
N CYS A 68 4.70 -4.94 -2.63
CA CYS A 68 5.32 -3.84 -1.90
C CYS A 68 4.50 -3.40 -0.67
N GLU A 69 3.33 -3.99 -0.43
CA GLU A 69 2.42 -3.66 0.68
C GLU A 69 1.89 -2.22 0.74
N GLU A 70 2.25 -1.37 -0.22
CA GLU A 70 1.78 0.02 -0.32
C GLU A 70 0.33 0.11 -0.83
N GLU A 71 -0.39 1.11 -0.35
CA GLU A 71 -1.67 1.51 -0.92
C GLU A 71 -1.44 2.27 -2.23
N TYR A 72 -2.16 1.89 -3.29
CA TYR A 72 -2.05 2.53 -4.60
C TYR A 72 -3.42 2.87 -5.17
N ARG A 73 -3.47 3.94 -5.97
CA ARG A 73 -4.69 4.30 -6.70
C ARG A 73 -4.82 3.43 -7.94
N VAL A 74 -5.93 2.71 -8.06
CA VAL A 74 -6.14 1.72 -9.13
C VAL A 74 -6.12 2.38 -10.52
N VAL A 75 -6.61 3.62 -10.67
CA VAL A 75 -6.57 4.33 -11.96
C VAL A 75 -5.14 4.64 -12.39
N GLU A 76 -4.27 5.00 -11.46
CA GLU A 76 -2.88 5.34 -11.79
C GLU A 76 -2.12 4.08 -12.22
N ASN A 77 -2.33 2.96 -11.53
CA ASN A 77 -1.77 1.65 -11.89
C ASN A 77 -2.32 1.09 -13.22
N ASP A 78 -3.57 1.42 -13.58
CA ASP A 78 -4.10 1.06 -14.90
C ASP A 78 -3.40 1.85 -16.03
N LEU A 79 -3.01 3.11 -15.78
CA LEU A 79 -2.43 4.02 -16.77
C LEU A 79 -0.91 3.91 -16.90
N LEU A 80 -0.20 3.71 -15.79
CA LEU A 80 1.26 3.71 -15.73
C LEU A 80 1.79 2.30 -15.42
N ASP A 81 2.89 1.95 -16.06
CA ASP A 81 3.67 0.76 -15.74
C ASP A 81 4.80 1.11 -14.76
N GLY A 82 5.21 0.14 -13.95
CA GLY A 82 6.40 0.26 -13.09
C GLY A 82 6.22 1.09 -11.82
N LEU A 83 4.99 1.24 -11.32
CA LEU A 83 4.73 1.89 -10.04
C LEU A 83 5.10 1.00 -8.84
N CYS A 84 5.06 -0.33 -9.00
CA CYS A 84 5.41 -1.26 -7.94
C CYS A 84 6.88 -1.67 -8.06
N GLN A 85 7.67 -1.35 -7.04
CA GLN A 85 9.06 -1.79 -6.91
C GLN A 85 9.16 -2.66 -5.65
N TYR A 86 9.65 -3.88 -5.81
CA TYR A 86 9.85 -4.79 -4.67
C TYR A 86 10.99 -5.75 -4.93
N HIS A 87 11.46 -6.37 -3.84
CA HIS A 87 12.37 -7.51 -3.89
C HIS A 87 11.54 -8.78 -3.65
N PRO A 88 11.54 -9.76 -4.56
CA PRO A 88 10.83 -11.03 -4.37
C PRO A 88 11.56 -11.98 -3.41
N GLY A 89 12.77 -11.59 -3.00
CA GLY A 89 13.66 -12.36 -2.16
C GLY A 89 13.57 -12.00 -0.68
N SER A 90 14.47 -12.57 0.11
CA SER A 90 14.66 -12.23 1.53
C SER A 90 15.92 -11.38 1.72
N ARG A 91 15.96 -10.62 2.81
CA ARG A 91 17.18 -9.95 3.27
C ARG A 91 17.97 -10.90 4.15
N ASP A 92 19.27 -10.99 3.90
CA ASP A 92 20.21 -11.74 4.72
C ASP A 92 21.35 -10.82 5.18
N CYS A 93 21.92 -11.12 6.35
CA CYS A 93 23.10 -10.42 6.85
C CYS A 93 24.26 -10.49 5.85
N ASP A 94 24.82 -9.34 5.49
CA ASP A 94 26.06 -9.30 4.74
C ASP A 94 27.25 -9.38 5.70
N TRP A 95 27.68 -10.60 6.02
CA TRP A 95 28.76 -10.87 6.97
C TRP A 95 30.11 -10.23 6.60
N ASP A 96 30.28 -9.81 5.35
CA ASP A 96 31.46 -9.10 4.86
C ASP A 96 31.34 -7.56 5.01
N HIS A 97 30.21 -7.05 5.52
CA HIS A 97 29.96 -5.61 5.69
C HIS A 97 30.66 -5.05 6.94
N ASP A 98 31.22 -3.84 6.83
CA ASP A 98 32.01 -3.19 7.88
C ASP A 98 31.26 -3.07 9.23
N LYS A 99 29.92 -2.94 9.19
CA LYS A 99 29.08 -2.87 10.40
C LYS A 99 29.09 -4.16 11.22
N PHE A 100 29.38 -5.30 10.60
CA PHE A 100 29.45 -6.59 11.27
C PHE A 100 30.88 -7.11 11.48
N ALA A 101 31.90 -6.40 10.97
CA ALA A 101 33.29 -6.84 11.06
C ALA A 101 33.81 -7.01 12.50
N ASP A 102 33.37 -6.12 13.41
CA ASP A 102 33.73 -6.14 14.83
C ASP A 102 32.60 -6.69 15.73
N PHE A 103 31.53 -7.26 15.14
CA PHE A 103 30.37 -7.73 15.89
C PHE A 103 30.70 -8.99 16.69
N GLU A 104 30.40 -8.96 17.98
CA GLU A 104 30.60 -10.10 18.86
C GLU A 104 29.26 -10.56 19.43
N PRO A 105 28.82 -11.82 19.20
CA PRO A 105 27.50 -12.29 19.63
C PRO A 105 27.20 -12.12 21.13
N TRP A 106 28.24 -12.13 21.96
CA TRP A 106 28.12 -11.98 23.42
C TRP A 106 28.01 -10.51 23.87
N ARG A 107 28.40 -9.56 23.03
CA ARG A 107 28.44 -8.12 23.32
C ARG A 107 27.28 -7.39 22.64
N ASP A 108 27.08 -7.69 21.36
CA ASP A 108 26.21 -6.92 20.47
C ASP A 108 24.91 -7.64 20.12
N GLY A 109 24.81 -8.96 20.39
CA GLY A 109 23.64 -9.77 20.07
C GLY A 109 23.75 -10.48 18.72
N ASP A 110 22.63 -10.98 18.20
CA ASP A 110 22.56 -11.62 16.89
C ASP A 110 22.42 -10.54 15.79
N PRO A 111 23.32 -10.46 14.80
CA PRO A 111 23.17 -9.57 13.65
C PRO A 111 21.82 -9.66 12.95
N GLU A 112 21.17 -10.83 12.93
CA GLU A 112 19.84 -11.01 12.32
C GLU A 112 18.75 -10.20 13.06
N ASP A 113 18.91 -9.90 14.35
CA ASP A 113 17.96 -9.09 15.11
C ASP A 113 17.91 -7.62 14.65
N PHE A 114 18.87 -7.18 13.83
CA PHE A 114 18.99 -5.80 13.33
C PHE A 114 18.36 -5.59 11.94
N GLU A 115 17.64 -6.57 11.36
CA GLU A 115 17.06 -6.48 10.01
C GLU A 115 16.08 -5.30 9.82
N ASP A 116 15.35 -4.96 10.89
CA ASP A 116 14.40 -3.86 10.93
C ASP A 116 15.02 -2.53 11.42
N ASP A 117 16.31 -2.53 11.76
CA ASP A 117 17.02 -1.33 12.19
C ASP A 117 17.46 -0.49 10.96
N PRO A 118 16.96 0.75 10.81
CA PRO A 118 17.34 1.60 9.69
C PRO A 118 18.84 1.91 9.65
N ASP A 119 19.53 1.90 10.80
CA ASP A 119 20.97 2.12 10.87
C ASP A 119 21.77 0.90 10.39
N PHE A 120 21.16 -0.28 10.27
CA PHE A 120 21.79 -1.49 9.74
C PHE A 120 21.24 -1.92 8.39
N ALA A 121 20.24 -1.22 7.83
CA ALA A 121 19.58 -1.60 6.58
C ALA A 121 20.54 -1.84 5.40
N ASP A 122 21.65 -1.11 5.33
CA ASP A 122 22.70 -1.27 4.31
C ASP A 122 23.68 -2.44 4.58
N ALA A 123 23.70 -2.98 5.80
CA ALA A 123 24.48 -4.16 6.17
C ALA A 123 23.77 -5.47 5.83
N PHE A 124 22.54 -5.41 5.34
CA PHE A 124 21.84 -6.55 4.78
C PHE A 124 21.97 -6.55 3.26
N LYS A 125 21.74 -7.70 2.64
CA LYS A 125 21.66 -7.86 1.18
C LYS A 125 20.43 -8.67 0.80
N TRP A 126 19.89 -8.34 -0.36
CA TRP A 126 18.78 -9.10 -0.93
C TRP A 126 19.30 -10.30 -1.71
N ASP A 127 18.80 -11.50 -1.42
CA ASP A 127 19.19 -12.73 -2.13
C ASP A 127 18.75 -12.74 -3.61
N CYS A 128 17.66 -12.03 -3.94
CA CYS A 128 17.07 -12.01 -5.28
C CYS A 128 17.94 -11.28 -6.32
N CYS A 129 18.65 -10.22 -5.93
CA CYS A 129 19.47 -9.42 -6.84
C CYS A 129 20.91 -9.21 -6.35
N GLY A 130 21.24 -9.61 -5.12
CA GLY A 130 22.51 -9.29 -4.47
C GLY A 130 22.67 -7.80 -4.13
N GLY A 131 21.59 -7.01 -4.26
CA GLY A 131 21.59 -5.60 -3.97
C GLY A 131 21.62 -5.32 -2.46
N ASN A 132 22.06 -4.12 -2.11
CA ASN A 132 22.07 -3.63 -0.74
C ASN A 132 20.66 -3.65 -0.12
N GLY A 133 20.55 -3.97 1.17
CA GLY A 133 19.27 -4.09 1.89
C GLY A 133 18.45 -2.80 1.91
N ALA A 134 19.11 -1.64 1.84
CA ALA A 134 18.48 -0.32 1.75
C ALA A 134 18.15 0.12 0.30
N ALA A 135 18.44 -0.71 -0.70
CA ALA A 135 18.16 -0.38 -2.10
C ALA A 135 16.69 -0.58 -2.48
N ASP A 136 16.21 0.25 -3.41
CA ASP A 136 14.89 0.10 -4.02
C ASP A 136 14.71 -1.29 -4.66
N GLY A 137 13.45 -1.70 -4.80
CA GLY A 137 13.05 -3.01 -5.32
C GLY A 137 13.66 -3.34 -6.69
N CYS A 138 14.26 -4.53 -6.82
CA CYS A 138 14.88 -4.95 -8.08
C CYS A 138 13.88 -5.34 -9.18
N VAL A 139 12.63 -5.60 -8.81
CA VAL A 139 11.54 -5.94 -9.74
C VAL A 139 10.58 -4.77 -9.84
N VAL A 140 10.40 -4.28 -11.08
CA VAL A 140 9.53 -3.15 -11.40
C VAL A 140 8.34 -3.65 -12.22
N THR A 141 7.14 -3.58 -11.64
CA THR A 141 5.91 -4.06 -12.28
C THR A 141 4.71 -3.15 -11.95
N LYS A 142 3.52 -3.50 -12.43
CA LYS A 142 2.27 -2.93 -11.92
C LYS A 142 1.95 -3.51 -10.55
N HIS A 143 1.35 -2.71 -9.67
CA HIS A 143 0.85 -3.24 -8.40
C HIS A 143 -0.16 -4.35 -8.67
N GLN A 144 -0.05 -5.43 -7.90
CA GLN A 144 -1.01 -6.53 -7.91
C GLN A 144 -1.83 -6.46 -6.63
N PRO A 145 -3.17 -6.47 -6.70
CA PRO A 145 -4.00 -6.35 -5.51
C PRO A 145 -3.83 -7.57 -4.60
N ASP A 146 -3.70 -7.31 -3.30
CA ASP A 146 -3.80 -8.34 -2.28
C ASP A 146 -5.27 -8.80 -2.15
N GLU A 147 -5.55 -9.98 -2.69
CA GLU A 147 -6.89 -10.59 -2.69
C GLU A 147 -7.43 -10.85 -1.26
N THR A 148 -6.57 -10.91 -0.24
CA THR A 148 -7.01 -11.07 1.16
C THR A 148 -7.56 -9.76 1.75
N LYS A 149 -7.05 -8.62 1.31
CA LYS A 149 -7.46 -7.28 1.74
C LYS A 149 -8.55 -6.68 0.84
N ARG A 150 -8.83 -7.33 -0.30
CA ARG A 150 -9.76 -6.84 -1.31
C ARG A 150 -11.22 -7.01 -0.92
N ILE A 151 -11.97 -5.90 -0.89
CA ILE A 151 -13.41 -5.94 -0.63
C ILE A 151 -14.15 -6.16 -1.96
N LYS A 152 -14.92 -7.25 -2.05
CA LYS A 152 -15.80 -7.51 -3.19
C LYS A 152 -17.02 -6.58 -3.16
N LEU A 153 -16.93 -5.46 -3.88
CA LEU A 153 -18.06 -4.55 -4.05
C LEU A 153 -19.09 -5.12 -5.04
N GLY A 154 -20.36 -4.89 -4.74
CA GLY A 154 -21.49 -5.36 -5.54
C GLY A 154 -21.64 -4.64 -6.88
N ARG A 155 -22.46 -5.22 -7.77
CA ARG A 155 -22.94 -4.52 -8.98
C ARG A 155 -24.00 -3.51 -8.56
N VAL A 156 -23.90 -2.28 -9.06
CA VAL A 156 -24.93 -1.23 -8.91
C VAL A 156 -25.68 -1.08 -10.22
#